data_AF-A0A2S6S484-F1
#
_entry.id   AF-A0A2S6S484-F1
#
_cell.length_a   1.000
_cell.length_b   1.000
_cell.length_c   1.000
_cell.angle_alpha   90.00
_cell.angle_beta   90.00
_cell.angle_gamma   90.00
#
_symmetry.space_group_name_H-M   'P 1'
#
loop_
_entity.id
_entity.type
_entity.pdbx_description
1 polymer ?
#
loop_
_entity_poly.entity_id
_entity_poly.type
_entity_poly.pdbx_seq_one_letter_code
_entity_poly.pdbx_strand_id
1 'polypeptide(L)'
;ELGFPVTLFVTTNTILPGNKNYLNWDEIRLLQNEGVIIGAHSHSHSHLPTLTVEKLIEEIENSNKIFLKELGEIPTLFAYPYGEADVKIMDLLKDYKYKVAFGQHSGGINETSNMYYLPRFSLNEKYGDIERVRFTASIKGLGVYDFIPTNPHIIDNPPYIGFSLLDETLSNNINCFVYDKKGQVDKDIFKFNERIEIRLNRRLSQGRSRLNCTAKDKNNNWRWFGYQFYNSEN
;
A
#
# COMPACT_ATOMS: atom_id res chain seq x y z
N GLU A 1 0.54 -13.71 24.29
CA GLU A 1 1.28 -14.99 24.37
C GLU A 1 2.58 -15.08 23.57
N LEU A 2 2.77 -14.44 22.41
CA LEU A 2 4.09 -14.44 21.70
C LEU A 2 4.78 -13.07 21.62
N GLY A 3 4.17 -12.02 22.18
CA GLY A 3 4.75 -10.67 22.24
C GLY A 3 4.88 -9.95 20.90
N PHE A 4 4.26 -10.46 19.83
CA PHE A 4 4.27 -9.77 18.53
C PHE A 4 3.38 -8.53 18.57
N PRO A 5 3.90 -7.34 18.18
CA PRO A 5 3.07 -6.15 18.05
C PRO A 5 2.11 -6.32 16.87
N VAL A 6 0.87 -5.86 17.05
CA VAL A 6 -0.20 -5.93 16.05
C VAL A 6 -0.79 -4.54 15.85
N THR A 7 -1.15 -4.21 14.62
CA THR A 7 -1.95 -3.03 14.30
C THR A 7 -3.28 -3.47 13.70
N LEU A 8 -4.38 -2.98 14.28
CA LEU A 8 -5.73 -3.16 13.76
C LEU A 8 -6.17 -1.89 13.03
N PHE A 9 -6.41 -2.00 11.72
CA PHE A 9 -6.96 -0.90 10.92
C PHE A 9 -8.49 -0.97 10.89
N VAL A 10 -9.15 0.09 11.34
CA VAL A 10 -10.60 0.10 11.56
C VAL A 10 -11.31 1.04 10.59
N THR A 11 -12.31 0.50 9.89
CA THR A 11 -13.29 1.29 9.14
C THR A 11 -14.41 1.69 10.10
N THR A 12 -14.61 2.99 10.31
CA THR A 12 -15.49 3.42 11.42
C THR A 12 -16.98 3.21 11.14
N ASN A 13 -17.44 3.27 9.88
CA ASN A 13 -18.86 3.07 9.53
C ASN A 13 -19.28 1.58 9.49
N THR A 14 -18.36 0.63 9.60
CA THR A 14 -18.72 -0.81 9.66
C THR A 14 -19.11 -1.26 11.06
N ILE A 15 -18.74 -0.47 12.09
CA ILE A 15 -19.01 -0.75 13.49
C ILE A 15 -20.39 -0.21 13.85
N LEU A 16 -21.41 -1.00 13.52
CA LEU A 16 -22.81 -0.69 13.78
C LEU A 16 -23.37 -1.58 14.89
N PRO A 17 -24.28 -1.06 15.75
CA PRO A 17 -24.94 -1.88 16.76
C PRO A 17 -25.59 -3.14 16.16
N GLY A 18 -25.26 -4.30 16.71
CA GLY A 18 -25.82 -5.59 16.27
C GLY A 18 -25.11 -6.24 15.08
N ASN A 19 -24.10 -5.61 14.47
CA ASN A 19 -23.32 -6.22 13.40
C ASN A 19 -22.26 -7.18 13.96
N LYS A 20 -22.54 -8.48 13.93
CA LYS A 20 -21.65 -9.53 14.48
C LYS A 20 -20.45 -9.88 13.58
N ASN A 21 -20.38 -9.33 12.37
CA ASN A 21 -19.27 -9.61 11.44
C ASN A 21 -18.05 -8.72 11.68
N TYR A 22 -18.16 -7.72 12.56
CA TYR A 22 -17.10 -6.77 12.88
C TYR A 22 -16.96 -6.67 14.39
N LEU A 23 -15.77 -6.28 14.84
CA LEU A 23 -15.54 -5.93 16.23
C LEU A 23 -16.38 -4.70 16.59
N ASN A 24 -16.91 -4.69 17.81
CA ASN A 24 -17.55 -3.51 18.39
C ASN A 24 -16.51 -2.63 19.11
N TRP A 25 -16.90 -1.42 19.52
CA TRP A 25 -15.99 -0.48 20.17
C TRP A 25 -15.47 -0.94 21.54
N ASP A 26 -16.24 -1.74 22.28
CA ASP A 26 -15.78 -2.30 23.56
C ASP A 26 -14.67 -3.33 23.33
N GLU A 27 -14.81 -4.18 22.30
CA GLU A 27 -13.77 -5.13 21.88
C GLU A 27 -12.52 -4.41 21.35
N ILE A 28 -12.67 -3.33 20.59
CA ILE A 28 -11.54 -2.53 20.10
C ILE A 28 -10.79 -1.86 21.26
N ARG A 29 -11.51 -1.31 22.25
CA ARG A 29 -10.90 -0.76 23.47
C ARG A 29 -10.18 -1.84 24.28
N LEU A 30 -10.74 -3.05 24.35
CA LEU A 30 -10.06 -4.19 24.98
C LEU A 30 -8.72 -4.49 24.28
N LEU A 31 -8.72 -4.60 22.94
CA LEU A 31 -7.49 -4.83 22.17
C LEU A 31 -6.46 -3.71 22.34
N GLN A 32 -6.90 -2.45 22.36
CA GLN A 32 -6.02 -1.31 22.61
C GLN A 32 -5.36 -1.41 23.99
N ASN A 33 -6.13 -1.77 25.03
CA ASN A 33 -5.61 -1.98 26.39
C ASN A 33 -4.62 -3.16 26.48
N GLU A 34 -4.75 -4.15 25.60
CA GLU A 34 -3.81 -5.28 25.46
C GLU A 34 -2.57 -4.94 24.63
N GLY A 35 -2.46 -3.70 24.13
CA GLY A 35 -1.29 -3.20 23.39
C GLY A 35 -1.39 -3.30 21.87
N VAL A 36 -2.59 -3.60 21.32
CA VAL A 36 -2.83 -3.50 19.88
C VAL A 36 -2.86 -2.03 19.47
N ILE A 37 -2.07 -1.67 18.46
CA ILE A 37 -2.09 -0.31 17.90
C ILE A 37 -3.33 -0.18 17.02
N ILE A 38 -4.11 0.88 17.20
CA ILE A 38 -5.26 1.16 16.34
C ILE A 38 -4.85 2.12 15.21
N GLY A 39 -5.19 1.74 13.98
CA GLY A 39 -5.00 2.52 12.76
C GLY A 39 -6.35 2.86 12.10
N ALA A 40 -6.38 3.91 11.29
CA ALA A 40 -7.57 4.29 10.53
C ALA A 40 -7.65 3.55 9.18
N HIS A 41 -8.88 3.19 8.77
CA HIS A 41 -9.16 2.57 7.47
C HIS A 41 -10.31 3.27 6.73
N SER A 42 -10.29 4.60 6.77
CA SER A 42 -11.36 5.50 6.30
C SER A 42 -12.69 5.34 7.06
N HIS A 43 -13.67 6.17 6.72
CA HIS A 43 -15.00 6.07 7.31
C HIS A 43 -15.84 5.00 6.63
N SER A 44 -16.01 5.07 5.30
CA SER A 44 -16.94 4.22 4.56
C SER A 44 -16.29 3.08 3.75
N HIS A 45 -14.96 2.95 3.76
CA HIS A 45 -14.23 2.00 2.92
C HIS A 45 -14.47 2.20 1.40
N SER A 46 -14.63 3.46 0.99
CA SER A 46 -14.82 3.87 -0.40
C SER A 46 -13.53 3.75 -1.23
N HIS A 47 -13.67 3.73 -2.56
CA HIS A 47 -12.57 3.88 -3.51
C HIS A 47 -12.03 5.32 -3.46
N LEU A 48 -11.15 5.62 -2.51
CA LEU A 48 -10.74 7.00 -2.21
C LEU A 48 -10.27 7.82 -3.44
N PRO A 49 -9.48 7.29 -4.40
CA PRO A 49 -9.05 8.07 -5.56
C PRO A 49 -10.20 8.57 -6.46
N THR A 50 -11.38 7.94 -6.39
CA THR A 50 -12.54 8.36 -7.19
C THR A 50 -13.35 9.48 -6.54
N LEU A 51 -13.02 9.87 -5.31
CA LEU A 51 -13.74 10.91 -4.56
C LEU A 51 -13.23 12.32 -4.89
N THR A 52 -14.11 13.30 -4.75
CA THR A 52 -13.72 14.71 -4.74
C THR A 52 -12.96 15.04 -3.46
N VAL A 53 -12.24 16.15 -3.43
CA VAL A 53 -11.48 16.56 -2.25
C VAL A 53 -12.40 16.77 -1.04
N GLU A 54 -13.58 17.32 -1.23
CA GLU A 54 -14.58 17.53 -0.17
C GLU A 54 -15.01 16.19 0.43
N LYS A 55 -15.25 15.18 -0.41
CA LYS A 55 -15.60 13.82 0.05
C LYS A 55 -14.44 13.10 0.73
N LEU A 56 -13.21 13.34 0.30
CA LEU A 56 -12.02 12.82 1.00
C LEU A 56 -11.88 13.44 2.39
N ILE A 57 -12.13 14.75 2.53
CA ILE A 57 -12.14 15.44 3.82
C ILE A 57 -13.22 14.85 4.73
N GLU A 58 -14.46 14.69 4.22
CA GLU A 58 -15.54 14.04 4.97
C GLU A 58 -15.16 12.63 5.45
N GLU A 59 -14.51 11.81 4.61
CA GLU A 59 -14.04 10.47 4.99
C GLU A 59 -13.05 10.51 6.17
N ILE A 60 -12.09 11.45 6.15
CA ILE A 60 -11.09 11.58 7.21
C ILE A 60 -11.71 12.17 8.49
N GLU A 61 -12.44 13.27 8.38
CA GLU A 61 -13.00 13.98 9.54
C GLU A 61 -14.03 13.13 10.28
N ASN A 62 -14.92 12.44 9.57
CA ASN A 62 -15.89 11.55 10.20
C ASN A 62 -15.19 10.39 10.93
N SER A 63 -14.17 9.80 10.30
CA SER A 63 -13.39 8.74 10.94
C SER A 63 -12.66 9.25 12.18
N ASN A 64 -11.99 10.41 12.10
CA ASN A 64 -11.25 11.00 13.21
C ASN A 64 -12.16 11.38 14.38
N LYS A 65 -13.34 11.96 14.10
CA LYS A 65 -14.33 12.32 15.12
C LYS A 65 -14.81 11.09 15.88
N ILE A 66 -15.03 9.97 15.19
CA ILE A 66 -15.44 8.72 15.82
C ILE A 66 -14.30 8.15 16.68
N PHE A 67 -13.07 8.09 16.17
CA PHE A 67 -11.93 7.62 16.97
C PHE A 67 -11.71 8.48 18.22
N LEU A 68 -11.76 9.81 18.09
CA LEU A 68 -11.62 10.71 19.23
C LEU A 68 -12.70 10.48 20.28
N LYS A 69 -13.94 10.21 19.84
CA LYS A 69 -15.05 9.89 20.74
C LYS A 69 -14.88 8.55 21.44
N GLU A 70 -14.49 7.51 20.70
CA GLU A 70 -14.52 6.13 21.19
C GLU A 70 -13.23 5.71 21.90
N LEU A 71 -12.09 6.28 21.53
CA LEU A 71 -10.76 5.93 22.03
C LEU A 71 -10.03 7.10 22.71
N GLY A 72 -10.57 8.33 22.62
CA GLY A 72 -9.93 9.52 23.19
C GLY A 72 -8.74 10.06 22.38
N GLU A 73 -8.40 9.42 21.25
CA GLU A 73 -7.29 9.81 20.39
C GLU A 73 -7.60 9.56 18.90
N ILE A 74 -6.86 10.25 18.03
CA ILE A 74 -6.91 10.04 16.57
C ILE A 74 -5.72 9.17 16.17
N PRO A 75 -5.94 8.04 15.47
CA PRO A 75 -4.87 7.20 14.96
C PRO A 75 -3.87 7.97 14.09
N THR A 76 -2.59 7.61 14.18
CA THR A 76 -1.53 8.21 13.36
C THR A 76 -1.11 7.33 12.17
N LEU A 77 -1.66 6.12 12.10
CA LEU A 77 -1.44 5.16 11.01
C LEU A 77 -2.70 5.05 10.17
N PHE A 78 -2.54 4.97 8.84
CA PHE A 78 -3.66 4.84 7.91
C PHE A 78 -3.46 3.66 6.96
N ALA A 79 -4.49 2.86 6.70
CA ALA A 79 -4.47 1.90 5.59
C ALA A 79 -5.47 2.36 4.54
N TYR A 80 -5.08 2.42 3.28
CA TYR A 80 -6.01 2.75 2.19
C TYR A 80 -6.96 1.58 1.93
N PRO A 81 -8.29 1.79 1.89
CA PRO A 81 -9.23 0.80 1.36
C PRO A 81 -8.74 0.27 0.01
N TYR A 82 -8.72 -1.06 -0.13
CA TYR A 82 -8.21 -1.76 -1.32
C TYR A 82 -6.74 -1.47 -1.71
N GLY A 83 -5.99 -0.75 -0.89
CA GLY A 83 -4.65 -0.24 -1.21
C GLY A 83 -4.65 0.85 -2.30
N GLU A 84 -5.79 1.48 -2.56
CA GLU A 84 -5.97 2.49 -3.61
C GLU A 84 -5.73 3.90 -3.05
N ALA A 85 -4.80 4.62 -3.65
CA ALA A 85 -4.39 5.95 -3.21
C ALA A 85 -4.08 6.85 -4.41
N ASP A 86 -4.10 8.15 -4.17
CA ASP A 86 -3.61 9.18 -5.09
C ASP A 86 -2.84 10.25 -4.29
N VAL A 87 -2.22 11.20 -4.99
CA VAL A 87 -1.48 12.29 -4.34
C VAL A 87 -2.38 13.17 -3.47
N LYS A 88 -3.65 13.37 -3.85
CA LYS A 88 -4.59 14.22 -3.09
C LYS A 88 -4.84 13.66 -1.69
N ILE A 89 -5.16 12.37 -1.59
CA ILE A 89 -5.38 11.74 -0.28
C ILE A 89 -4.08 11.64 0.54
N MET A 90 -2.93 11.42 -0.11
CA MET A 90 -1.64 11.44 0.60
C MET A 90 -1.35 12.80 1.24
N ASP A 91 -1.62 13.89 0.53
CA ASP A 91 -1.41 15.24 1.05
C ASP A 91 -2.40 15.58 2.17
N LEU A 92 -3.68 15.22 2.02
CA LEU A 92 -4.65 15.35 3.10
C LEU A 92 -4.21 14.59 4.37
N LEU A 93 -3.73 13.35 4.26
CA LEU A 93 -3.25 12.61 5.42
C LEU A 93 -2.08 13.33 6.13
N LYS A 94 -1.18 14.00 5.40
CA LYS A 94 -0.11 14.83 6.00
C LYS A 94 -0.69 16.03 6.76
N ASP A 95 -1.69 16.70 6.19
CA ASP A 95 -2.34 17.85 6.80
C ASP A 95 -3.01 17.46 8.13
N TYR A 96 -3.66 16.30 8.15
CA TYR A 96 -4.26 15.69 9.34
C TYR A 96 -3.27 14.98 10.27
N LYS A 97 -1.95 15.13 10.05
CA LYS A 97 -0.87 14.63 10.91
C LYS A 97 -0.81 13.11 11.03
N TYR A 98 -1.34 12.37 10.06
CA TYR A 98 -1.00 10.96 9.91
C TYR A 98 0.50 10.85 9.59
N LYS A 99 1.16 9.90 10.24
CA LYS A 99 2.61 9.70 10.13
C LYS A 99 2.98 8.72 9.03
N VAL A 100 2.15 7.69 8.85
CA VAL A 100 2.41 6.57 7.94
C VAL A 100 1.12 6.09 7.32
N ALA A 101 1.15 5.77 6.02
CA ALA A 101 0.02 5.15 5.33
C ALA A 101 0.43 3.93 4.49
N PHE A 102 -0.46 2.94 4.42
CA PHE A 102 -0.18 1.62 3.84
C PHE A 102 -1.08 1.31 2.65
N GLY A 103 -0.47 0.91 1.54
CA GLY A 103 -1.14 0.30 0.40
C GLY A 103 -1.45 -1.19 0.63
N GLN A 104 -1.65 -1.91 -0.48
CA GLN A 104 -1.86 -3.36 -0.50
C GLN A 104 -0.99 -4.06 -1.57
N HIS A 105 0.05 -3.38 -2.05
CA HIS A 105 1.05 -3.95 -2.97
C HIS A 105 2.17 -4.63 -2.17
N SER A 106 2.71 -5.72 -2.72
CA SER A 106 3.80 -6.47 -2.11
C SER A 106 5.14 -5.76 -2.27
N GLY A 107 6.00 -5.76 -1.25
CA GLY A 107 7.32 -5.14 -1.32
C GLY A 107 8.02 -5.10 0.02
N GLY A 108 9.34 -4.97 0.01
CA GLY A 108 10.14 -4.73 1.21
C GLY A 108 10.20 -3.24 1.54
N ILE A 109 10.06 -2.90 2.81
CA ILE A 109 10.24 -1.52 3.30
C ILE A 109 11.73 -1.25 3.53
N ASN A 110 12.16 -0.02 3.24
CA ASN A 110 13.51 0.48 3.49
C ASN A 110 13.51 2.03 3.57
N GLU A 111 14.69 2.64 3.67
CA GLU A 111 14.91 4.08 3.81
C GLU A 111 14.40 4.94 2.63
N THR A 112 14.18 4.35 1.45
CA THR A 112 13.66 5.09 0.28
C THR A 112 12.15 4.95 0.09
N SER A 113 11.49 4.22 0.98
CA SER A 113 10.05 3.94 0.86
C SER A 113 9.22 5.21 1.09
N ASN A 114 8.18 5.41 0.28
CA ASN A 114 7.21 6.47 0.52
C ASN A 114 6.40 6.15 1.79
N MET A 115 6.62 6.90 2.87
CA MET A 115 5.93 6.71 4.15
C MET A 115 4.41 6.83 4.07
N TYR A 116 3.87 7.45 3.02
CA TYR A 116 2.44 7.56 2.75
C TYR A 116 1.93 6.54 1.71
N TYR A 117 2.75 5.57 1.31
CA TYR A 117 2.30 4.46 0.47
C TYR A 117 3.15 3.20 0.67
N LEU A 118 3.28 2.76 1.92
CA LEU A 118 4.09 1.59 2.25
C LEU A 118 3.47 0.27 1.77
N PRO A 119 4.29 -0.68 1.27
CA PRO A 119 3.82 -2.00 0.85
C PRO A 119 3.38 -2.86 2.03
N ARG A 120 2.52 -3.84 1.74
CA ARG A 120 2.14 -4.92 2.67
C ARG A 120 1.95 -6.22 1.90
N PHE A 121 2.41 -7.32 2.48
CA PHE A 121 2.11 -8.66 1.97
C PHE A 121 0.74 -9.12 2.48
N SER A 122 -0.17 -9.46 1.57
CA SER A 122 -1.44 -10.08 1.94
C SER A 122 -1.21 -11.55 2.27
N LEU A 123 -1.62 -11.93 3.49
CA LEU A 123 -1.71 -13.30 3.98
C LEU A 123 -3.21 -13.61 4.14
N ASN A 124 -3.77 -14.34 3.20
CA ASN A 124 -5.15 -14.84 3.25
C ASN A 124 -5.15 -16.35 3.03
N GLU A 125 -6.31 -17.01 2.95
CA GLU A 125 -6.39 -18.48 2.79
C GLU A 125 -5.55 -19.02 1.62
N LYS A 126 -5.44 -18.26 0.53
CA LYS A 126 -4.65 -18.64 -0.66
C LYS A 126 -3.15 -18.39 -0.48
N TYR A 127 -2.76 -17.56 0.48
CA TYR A 127 -1.43 -16.97 0.62
C TYR A 127 -0.87 -17.05 2.05
N GLY A 128 -1.43 -17.92 2.90
CA GLY A 128 -1.08 -18.05 4.32
C GLY A 128 -0.13 -19.19 4.68
N ASP A 129 0.43 -19.87 3.67
CA ASP A 129 1.39 -20.96 3.88
C ASP A 129 2.64 -20.49 4.67
N ILE A 130 3.11 -21.30 5.61
CA ILE A 130 4.19 -20.91 6.52
C ILE A 130 5.50 -20.64 5.79
N GLU A 131 5.81 -21.36 4.70
CA GLU A 131 7.02 -21.10 3.91
C GLU A 131 6.92 -19.76 3.22
N ARG A 132 5.72 -19.40 2.74
CA ARG A 132 5.49 -18.06 2.20
C ARG A 132 5.64 -16.98 3.26
N VAL A 133 5.13 -17.18 4.48
CA VAL A 133 5.29 -16.22 5.58
C VAL A 133 6.77 -15.99 5.88
N ARG A 134 7.55 -17.06 6.07
CA ARG A 134 8.99 -16.99 6.31
C ARG A 134 9.72 -16.29 5.17
N PHE A 135 9.38 -16.64 3.93
CA PHE A 135 9.92 -16.00 2.74
C PHE A 135 9.65 -14.49 2.75
N THR A 136 8.38 -14.08 2.90
CA THR A 136 8.01 -12.66 2.89
C THR A 136 8.63 -11.87 4.03
N ALA A 137 8.80 -12.48 5.21
CA ALA A 137 9.47 -11.86 6.35
C ALA A 137 10.98 -11.66 6.14
N SER A 138 11.60 -12.42 5.23
CA SER A 138 13.03 -12.32 4.91
C SER A 138 13.36 -11.30 3.80
N ILE A 139 12.35 -10.80 3.09
CA ILE A 139 12.52 -9.87 1.96
C ILE A 139 13.06 -8.53 2.45
N LYS A 140 13.97 -7.94 1.67
CA LYS A 140 14.47 -6.58 1.88
C LYS A 140 13.95 -5.64 0.80
N GLY A 141 13.81 -4.35 1.14
CA GLY A 141 13.49 -3.33 0.14
C GLY A 141 14.57 -3.23 -0.94
N LEU A 142 14.14 -2.92 -2.17
CA LEU A 142 15.02 -2.84 -3.34
C LEU A 142 15.94 -1.62 -3.35
N GLY A 143 15.55 -0.52 -2.68
CA GLY A 143 16.28 0.75 -2.75
C GLY A 143 15.98 1.49 -4.04
N VAL A 144 14.81 2.12 -4.10
CA VAL A 144 14.31 2.81 -5.29
C VAL A 144 14.14 4.30 -5.01
N TYR A 145 14.66 5.16 -5.90
CA TYR A 145 14.46 6.62 -5.90
C TYR A 145 14.07 7.13 -7.30
N ASP A 146 13.63 8.39 -7.38
CA ASP A 146 13.14 9.05 -8.62
C ASP A 146 12.11 8.20 -9.40
N PHE A 147 11.22 7.55 -8.64
CA PHE A 147 10.14 6.74 -9.18
C PHE A 147 9.08 7.61 -9.85
N ILE A 148 8.76 7.30 -11.10
CA ILE A 148 7.67 7.90 -11.87
C ILE A 148 6.75 6.80 -12.42
N PRO A 149 5.43 7.05 -12.51
CA PRO A 149 4.74 8.24 -11.98
C PRO A 149 4.62 8.19 -10.44
N THR A 150 4.73 9.33 -9.78
CA THR A 150 4.61 9.44 -8.31
C THR A 150 3.17 9.29 -7.81
N ASN A 151 2.19 9.56 -8.67
CA ASN A 151 0.77 9.36 -8.36
C ASN A 151 0.36 7.90 -8.63
N PRO A 152 -0.12 7.14 -7.64
CA PRO A 152 -0.63 5.79 -7.88
C PRO A 152 -1.90 5.76 -8.74
N HIS A 153 -2.69 6.84 -8.75
CA HIS A 153 -3.81 6.99 -9.67
C HIS A 153 -3.30 7.40 -11.05
N ILE A 154 -3.60 6.56 -12.06
CA ILE A 154 -3.10 6.73 -13.43
C ILE A 154 -3.86 7.87 -14.11
N ILE A 155 -3.10 8.80 -14.69
CA ILE A 155 -3.59 9.87 -15.57
C ILE A 155 -3.27 9.51 -17.03
N ASP A 156 -2.02 9.13 -17.32
CA ASP A 156 -1.59 8.69 -18.65
C ASP A 156 -1.55 7.16 -18.75
N ASN A 157 -2.27 6.57 -19.71
CA ASN A 157 -2.38 5.13 -19.86
C ASN A 157 -1.92 4.64 -21.27
N PRO A 158 -0.84 3.82 -21.37
CA PRO A 158 -0.07 3.24 -20.27
C PRO A 158 0.83 4.25 -19.55
N PRO A 159 1.09 4.06 -18.23
CA PRO A 159 1.98 4.96 -17.50
C PRO A 159 3.43 4.81 -17.97
N TYR A 160 4.15 5.93 -18.01
CA TYR A 160 5.60 5.94 -18.18
C TYR A 160 6.26 5.56 -16.85
N ILE A 161 6.69 4.32 -16.73
CA ILE A 161 7.30 3.79 -15.51
C ILE A 161 8.81 3.96 -15.61
N GLY A 162 9.41 4.57 -14.59
CA GLY A 162 10.87 4.67 -14.49
C GLY A 162 11.31 4.93 -13.06
N PHE A 163 12.47 4.42 -12.69
CA PHE A 163 13.05 4.59 -11.36
C PHE A 163 14.54 4.28 -11.35
N SER A 164 15.25 4.72 -10.31
CA SER A 164 16.67 4.47 -10.15
C SER A 164 16.94 3.64 -8.90
N LEU A 165 18.00 2.84 -8.94
CA LEU A 165 18.39 1.91 -7.87
C LEU A 165 19.49 2.52 -6.99
N LEU A 166 19.34 2.46 -5.66
CA LEU A 166 20.41 2.84 -4.74
C LEU A 166 21.65 1.95 -4.89
N ASP A 167 21.44 0.67 -5.18
CA ASP A 167 22.48 -0.30 -5.48
C ASP A 167 22.45 -0.62 -6.97
N GLU A 168 23.30 0.07 -7.74
CA GLU A 168 23.43 -0.11 -9.19
C GLU A 168 23.70 -1.57 -9.57
N THR A 169 24.35 -2.36 -8.72
CA THR A 169 24.70 -3.75 -9.03
C THR A 169 23.46 -4.64 -9.24
N LEU A 170 22.31 -4.22 -8.69
CA LEU A 170 21.02 -4.90 -8.86
C LEU A 170 20.43 -4.69 -10.27
N SER A 171 20.85 -3.69 -11.03
CA SER A 171 20.30 -3.41 -12.35
C SER A 171 20.53 -4.57 -13.33
N ASN A 172 21.66 -5.27 -13.21
CA ASN A 172 22.02 -6.37 -14.09
C ASN A 172 21.03 -7.55 -13.99
N ASN A 173 20.57 -7.87 -12.78
CA ASN A 173 19.73 -9.04 -12.53
C ASN A 173 18.27 -8.71 -12.15
N ILE A 174 17.90 -7.42 -12.12
CA ILE A 174 16.52 -7.02 -11.87
C ILE A 174 15.61 -7.55 -12.97
N ASN A 175 14.46 -8.06 -12.54
CA ASN A 175 13.32 -8.33 -13.40
C ASN A 175 12.08 -7.69 -12.78
N CYS A 176 11.21 -7.19 -13.64
CA CYS A 176 9.95 -6.60 -13.25
C CYS A 176 8.80 -7.35 -13.88
N PHE A 177 7.63 -7.29 -13.25
CA PHE A 177 6.39 -7.92 -13.70
C PHE A 177 5.24 -6.96 -13.46
N VAL A 178 4.37 -6.83 -14.46
CA VAL A 178 3.18 -5.99 -14.38
C VAL A 178 1.97 -6.88 -14.63
N TYR A 179 0.99 -6.81 -13.73
CA TYR A 179 -0.25 -7.57 -13.81
C TYR A 179 -1.45 -6.65 -13.65
N ASP A 180 -2.48 -6.87 -14.46
CA ASP A 180 -3.80 -6.27 -14.29
C ASP A 180 -4.87 -7.37 -14.27
N LYS A 181 -6.16 -7.00 -14.30
CA LYS A 181 -7.27 -7.97 -14.28
C LYS A 181 -7.29 -8.94 -15.47
N LYS A 182 -6.60 -8.62 -16.58
CA LYS A 182 -6.47 -9.50 -17.76
C LYS A 182 -5.23 -10.39 -17.70
N GLY A 183 -4.48 -10.36 -16.60
CA GLY A 183 -3.26 -11.15 -16.41
C GLY A 183 -1.99 -10.32 -16.59
N GLN A 184 -0.92 -10.98 -17.02
CA GLN A 184 0.36 -10.32 -17.23
C GLN A 184 0.27 -9.30 -18.36
N VAL A 185 0.96 -8.18 -18.19
CA VAL A 185 1.10 -7.13 -19.20
C VAL A 185 2.52 -7.25 -19.77
N ASP A 186 2.60 -7.44 -21.09
CA ASP A 186 3.87 -7.46 -21.79
C ASP A 186 4.52 -6.07 -21.75
N LYS A 187 5.85 -6.07 -21.68
CA LYS A 187 6.63 -4.87 -21.43
C LYS A 187 8.07 -5.02 -21.90
N ASP A 188 8.66 -3.90 -22.25
CA ASP A 188 10.08 -3.75 -22.47
C ASP A 188 10.72 -3.11 -21.24
N ILE A 189 11.91 -3.60 -20.85
CA ILE A 189 12.70 -3.05 -19.75
C ILE A 189 14.02 -2.53 -20.33
N PHE A 190 14.23 -1.23 -20.19
CA PHE A 190 15.47 -0.54 -20.55
C PHE A 190 16.28 -0.28 -19.29
N LYS A 191 17.60 -0.51 -19.38
CA LYS A 191 18.54 -0.40 -18.25
C LYS A 191 19.66 0.55 -18.66
N PHE A 192 19.88 1.61 -17.89
CA PHE A 192 20.92 2.60 -18.10
C PHE A 192 21.64 2.80 -16.76
N ASN A 193 22.72 2.06 -16.52
CA ASN A 193 23.41 1.99 -15.23
C ASN A 193 22.40 1.65 -14.10
N GLU A 194 22.13 2.59 -13.20
CA GLU A 194 21.18 2.47 -12.09
C GLU A 194 19.73 2.74 -12.48
N ARG A 195 19.49 3.37 -13.64
CA ARG A 195 18.15 3.74 -14.13
C ARG A 195 17.48 2.58 -14.83
N ILE A 196 16.25 2.30 -14.40
CA ILE A 196 15.35 1.31 -14.99
C ILE A 196 14.14 2.02 -15.57
N GLU A 197 13.83 1.75 -16.83
CA GLU A 197 12.63 2.25 -17.48
C GLU A 197 11.80 1.09 -18.03
N ILE A 198 10.49 1.15 -17.83
CA ILE A 198 9.56 0.12 -18.27
C ILE A 198 8.55 0.76 -19.22
N ARG A 199 8.36 0.14 -20.37
CA ARG A 199 7.33 0.53 -21.35
C ARG A 199 6.36 -0.63 -21.51
N LEU A 200 5.07 -0.36 -21.35
CA LEU A 200 4.04 -1.39 -21.45
C LEU A 200 3.54 -1.46 -22.89
N ASN A 201 3.37 -2.69 -23.40
CA ASN A 201 2.97 -2.92 -24.80
C ASN A 201 1.46 -2.72 -25.01
N ARG A 202 0.71 -2.50 -23.92
CA ARG A 202 -0.72 -2.19 -23.94
C ARG A 202 -1.10 -1.32 -22.75
N ARG A 203 -2.27 -0.69 -22.86
CA ARG A 203 -2.95 -0.01 -21.76
C ARG A 203 -3.25 -0.95 -20.60
N LEU A 204 -3.16 -0.40 -19.39
CA LEU A 204 -3.63 -1.04 -18.17
C LEU A 204 -5.15 -1.00 -18.12
N SER A 205 -5.76 -2.13 -17.79
CA SER A 205 -7.20 -2.23 -17.64
C SER A 205 -7.70 -1.38 -16.47
N GLN A 206 -8.96 -0.97 -16.53
CA GLN A 206 -9.65 -0.36 -15.39
C GLN A 206 -9.52 -1.22 -14.13
N GLY A 207 -9.25 -0.55 -13.00
CA GLY A 207 -9.06 -1.12 -11.68
C GLY A 207 -7.60 -1.12 -11.26
N ARG A 208 -7.26 -2.03 -10.34
CA ARG A 208 -5.91 -2.16 -9.78
C ARG A 208 -4.98 -2.88 -10.75
N SER A 209 -3.78 -2.34 -10.92
CA SER A 209 -2.66 -3.01 -11.58
C SER A 209 -1.45 -3.02 -10.65
N ARG A 210 -0.59 -4.04 -10.72
CA ARG A 210 0.54 -4.21 -9.82
C ARG A 210 1.84 -4.31 -10.59
N LEU A 211 2.79 -3.46 -10.26
CA LEU A 211 4.20 -3.60 -10.62
C LEU A 211 4.93 -4.31 -9.48
N ASN A 212 5.73 -5.31 -9.80
CA ASN A 212 6.68 -5.93 -8.87
C ASN A 212 8.03 -6.04 -9.56
N CYS A 213 9.06 -5.46 -8.96
CA CYS A 213 10.44 -5.54 -9.40
C CYS A 213 11.27 -6.23 -8.33
N THR A 214 12.00 -7.26 -8.73
CA THR A 214 12.78 -8.10 -7.82
C THR A 214 14.18 -8.35 -8.36
N ALA A 215 15.15 -8.40 -7.45
CA ALA A 215 16.54 -8.72 -7.72
C ALA A 215 17.11 -9.55 -6.56
N LYS A 216 18.23 -10.23 -6.81
CA LYS A 216 19.02 -10.87 -5.74
C LYS A 216 20.23 -10.02 -5.43
N ASP A 217 20.44 -9.71 -4.15
CA ASP A 217 21.65 -9.03 -3.71
C ASP A 217 22.86 -9.98 -3.67
N LYS A 218 24.05 -9.42 -3.40
CA LYS A 218 25.31 -10.19 -3.29
C LYS A 218 25.30 -11.32 -2.25
N ASN A 219 24.39 -11.24 -1.28
CA ASN A 219 24.20 -12.26 -0.24
C ASN A 219 23.05 -13.21 -0.60
N ASN A 220 22.59 -13.21 -1.85
CA ASN A 220 21.50 -14.02 -2.37
C ASN A 220 20.14 -13.75 -1.69
N ASN A 221 19.97 -12.61 -1.01
CA ASN A 221 18.68 -12.21 -0.46
C ASN A 221 17.81 -11.58 -1.54
N TRP A 222 16.50 -11.82 -1.46
CA TRP A 222 15.54 -11.16 -2.33
C TRP A 222 15.35 -9.69 -1.94
N ARG A 223 15.52 -8.84 -2.94
CA ARG A 223 15.22 -7.41 -2.93
C ARG A 223 13.94 -7.19 -3.71
N TRP A 224 12.96 -6.52 -3.12
CA TRP A 224 11.62 -6.38 -3.71
C TRP A 224 11.11 -4.95 -3.60
N PHE A 225 10.77 -4.36 -4.73
CA PHE A 225 9.96 -3.15 -4.83
C PHE A 225 8.63 -3.50 -5.50
N GLY A 226 7.52 -3.09 -4.92
CA GLY A 226 6.25 -3.18 -5.60
C GLY A 226 5.49 -1.89 -5.50
N TYR A 227 4.56 -1.72 -6.43
CA TYR A 227 3.76 -0.53 -6.55
C TYR A 227 2.40 -0.94 -7.12
N GLN A 228 1.31 -0.38 -6.60
CA GLN A 228 -0.01 -0.59 -7.15
C GLN A 228 -0.48 0.70 -7.82
N PHE A 229 -0.84 0.57 -9.09
CA PHE A 229 -1.54 1.61 -9.81
C PHE A 229 -3.05 1.39 -9.71
N TYR A 230 -3.80 2.47 -9.79
CA TYR A 230 -5.25 2.46 -9.89
C TYR A 230 -5.69 3.22 -11.13
N ASN A 231 -6.48 2.59 -11.99
CA ASN A 231 -7.10 3.23 -13.15
C ASN A 231 -8.63 3.29 -12.93
N SER A 232 -9.16 4.50 -12.80
CA SER A 232 -10.61 4.73 -12.62
C SER A 232 -11.37 4.87 -13.94
N GLU A 233 -10.69 5.02 -15.08
CA GLU A 233 -11.32 5.21 -16.39
C GLU A 233 -12.00 3.92 -16.90
N ASN A 234 -13.18 4.08 -17.51
CA ASN A 234 -13.79 3.08 -18.39
C ASN A 234 -13.24 3.23 -19.81
#